data_AF-A0A2M8Y2Y3-F1
#
_entry.id   AF-A0A2M8Y2Y3-F1
#
_cell.length_a   1.000
_cell.length_b   1.000
_cell.length_c   1.000
_cell.angle_alpha   90.00
_cell.angle_beta   90.00
_cell.angle_gamma   90.00
#
_symmetry.space_group_name_H-M   'P 1'
#
loop_
_entity.id
_entity.type
_entity.pdbx_description
1 polymer ?
#
loop_
_entity_poly.entity_id
_entity_poly.type
_entity_poly.pdbx_seq_one_letter_code
_entity_poly.pdbx_strand_id
1 'polypeptide(L)' 'MKFSKNFYLLIGVLFTIDFFYSLFDKRDTHELFCWDVNIWIYRSYRFLIAIAFIKLYFHQKSLDSKKLT' A
#
# COMPACT_ATOMS: atom_id res chain seq x y z
N MET A 1 -18.36 -3.70 8.57
CA MET A 1 -18.74 -3.40 7.17
C MET A 1 -17.80 -4.16 6.24
N LYS A 2 -18.31 -4.96 5.29
CA LYS A 2 -17.46 -5.61 4.28
C LYS A 2 -17.05 -4.55 3.25
N PHE A 3 -15.80 -4.11 3.27
CA PHE A 3 -15.28 -3.24 2.21
C PHE A 3 -15.26 -4.00 0.88
N SER A 4 -15.63 -3.31 -0.19
CA SER A 4 -15.63 -3.89 -1.54
C SER A 4 -14.21 -4.25 -1.96
N LYS A 5 -14.00 -5.36 -2.67
CA LYS A 5 -12.66 -5.74 -3.18
C LYS A 5 -12.01 -4.60 -3.95
N ASN A 6 -12.81 -3.83 -4.68
CA ASN A 6 -12.33 -2.70 -5.47
C ASN A 6 -11.75 -1.58 -4.60
N PHE A 7 -12.24 -1.44 -3.36
CA PHE A 7 -11.73 -0.45 -2.41
C PHE A 7 -10.30 -0.76 -1.98
N TYR A 8 -10.00 -2.03 -1.66
CA TYR A 8 -8.64 -2.47 -1.33
C TYR A 8 -7.67 -2.26 -2.50
N LEU A 9 -8.13 -2.52 -3.72
CA LEU A 9 -7.34 -2.30 -4.93
C LEU A 9 -7.10 -0.80 -5.18
N LEU A 10 -8.13 0.03 -5.00
CA LEU A 10 -8.01 1.49 -5.16
C LEU A 10 -7.02 2.08 -4.15
N ILE A 11 -7.08 1.66 -2.88
CA ILE A 11 -6.10 2.05 -1.85
C ILE A 11 -4.69 1.59 -2.24
N GLY A 12 -4.51 0.33 -2.66
CA GLY A 12 -3.21 -0.19 -3.07
C GLY A 12 -2.59 0.60 -4.24
N VAL A 13 -3.39 0.94 -5.24
CA VAL A 13 -2.96 1.77 -6.39
C VAL A 13 -2.61 3.19 -5.95
N LEU A 14 -3.43 3.83 -5.12
CA LEU A 14 -3.14 5.16 -4.59
C LEU A 14 -1.82 5.19 -3.83
N PHE A 15 -1.60 4.23 -2.92
CA PHE A 15 -0.34 4.11 -2.18
C PHE A 15 0.87 3.85 -3.09
N THR A 16 0.67 3.09 -4.18
CA THR A 16 1.73 2.84 -5.16
C THR A 16 2.11 4.12 -5.90
N ILE A 17 1.12 4.89 -6.37
CA ILE A 17 1.34 6.19 -7.03
C ILE A 17 2.03 7.16 -6.07
N ASP A 18 1.57 7.25 -4.83
CA ASP A 18 2.15 8.11 -3.80
C ASP A 18 3.59 7.71 -3.45
N PHE A 19 3.89 6.41 -3.48
CA PHE A 19 5.25 5.89 -3.39
C PHE A 19 6.13 6.33 -4.57
N PHE A 20 5.62 6.25 -5.81
CA PHE A 20 6.34 6.74 -6.98
C PHE A 20 6.60 8.24 -6.93
N TYR A 21 5.63 9.05 -6.49
CA TYR A 21 5.85 10.49 -6.27
C TYR A 21 6.92 10.75 -5.21
N SER A 22 6.92 9.97 -4.13
CA SER A 22 7.93 10.05 -3.09
C SER A 22 9.35 9.73 -3.60
N LEU A 23 9.50 8.94 -4.68
CA LEU A 23 10.82 8.69 -5.31
C LEU A 23 11.45 9.94 -5.91
N PHE A 24 10.64 10.88 -6.39
CA PHE A 24 11.10 12.15 -6.97
C PHE A 24 11.22 13.27 -5.94
N ASP A 25 10.72 13.06 -4.72
CA ASP A 25 10.94 14.00 -3.62
C ASP A 25 12.43 13.97 -3.22
N LYS A 26 13.04 15.16 -3.15
CA LYS A 26 14.46 15.38 -2.81
C LYS A 26 14.68 15.56 -1.31
N ARG A 27 13.63 15.42 -0.49
CA ARG A 27 13.75 15.48 0.97
C ARG A 27 14.45 14.23 1.51
N ASP A 28 15.53 14.45 2.24
CA ASP A 28 16.36 13.37 2.82
C ASP A 28 15.74 12.74 4.08
N THR A 29 14.89 13.49 4.79
CA THR A 29 14.17 13.05 6.00
C THR A 29 12.68 13.31 5.89
N HIS A 30 11.89 12.42 6.47
CA HIS A 30 10.44 12.58 6.63
C HIS A 30 10.05 12.20 8.06
N GLU A 31 9.16 12.98 8.66
CA GLU A 31 8.58 12.64 9.96
C GLU A 31 7.60 11.47 9.80
N LEU A 32 7.90 10.35 10.46
CA LEU A 32 7.03 9.18 10.56
C LEU A 32 6.83 8.92 12.05
N PHE A 33 5.58 8.98 12.52
CA PHE A 33 5.22 8.75 13.93
C PHE A 33 6.04 9.61 14.93
N CYS A 34 6.17 10.90 14.64
CA CYS A 34 6.91 11.88 15.46
C CYS A 34 8.44 11.68 15.52
N TRP A 35 9.02 10.80 14.70
CA TRP A 35 10.48 10.67 14.54
C TRP A 35 10.91 10.90 13.09
N ASP A 36 12.04 11.58 12.92
CA ASP A 36 12.71 11.69 11.63
C ASP A 36 13.26 10.33 11.23
N VAL A 37 12.70 9.78 10.16
CA VAL A 37 13.24 8.57 9.53
C VAL A 37 13.81 8.91 8.17
N ASN A 38 14.85 8.14 7.82
CA ASN A 38 15.45 8.19 6.50
C ASN A 38 14.38 7.97 5.42
N ILE A 39 14.43 8.77 4.35
CA ILE A 39 13.53 8.66 3.21
C ILE A 39 13.44 7.23 2.65
N TRP A 40 14.52 6.44 2.73
CA TRP A 40 14.53 5.03 2.33
C TRP A 40 13.63 4.14 3.21
N ILE A 41 13.59 4.38 4.51
CA ILE A 41 12.71 3.68 5.46
C ILE A 41 11.26 4.08 5.20
N TYR A 42 11.00 5.37 5.02
CA TYR A 42 9.67 5.90 4.68
C TYR A 42 9.11 5.28 3.39
N ARG A 43 9.94 5.21 2.35
CA ARG A 43 9.62 4.58 1.05
C ARG A 43 9.35 3.09 1.23
N SER A 44 10.23 2.36 1.90
CA SER A 44 10.08 0.92 2.11
C SER A 44 8.80 0.59 2.88
N TYR A 45 8.48 1.37 3.91
CA TYR A 45 7.24 1.23 4.68
C TYR A 45 5.99 1.39 3.80
N ARG A 46 5.94 2.44 2.98
CA ARG A 46 4.82 2.67 2.03
C ARG A 46 4.70 1.57 1.00
N PHE A 47 5.83 1.07 0.49
CA PHE A 47 5.84 -0.04 -0.46
C PHE A 47 5.32 -1.34 0.16
N LEU A 48 5.73 -1.66 1.40
CA LEU A 48 5.24 -2.83 2.12
C LEU A 48 3.73 -2.75 2.37
N ILE A 49 3.20 -1.57 2.71
CA ILE A 49 1.76 -1.36 2.85
C ILE A 49 1.04 -1.59 1.52
N ALA A 50 1.52 -1.00 0.43
CA ALA A 50 0.93 -1.18 -0.89
C ALA A 50 0.85 -2.66 -1.28
N ILE A 51 1.95 -3.39 -1.10
CA ILE A 51 1.99 -4.84 -1.35
C ILE A 51 1.03 -5.59 -0.44
N ALA A 52 0.95 -5.26 0.84
CA ALA A 52 0.04 -5.91 1.78
C ALA A 52 -1.43 -5.75 1.33
N PHE A 53 -1.83 -4.55 0.90
CA PHE A 53 -3.17 -4.29 0.38
C PHE A 53 -3.45 -5.03 -0.92
N ILE A 54 -2.49 -5.07 -1.85
CA ILE A 54 -2.62 -5.84 -3.10
C ILE A 54 -2.75 -7.34 -2.79
N LYS A 55 -1.93 -7.85 -1.87
CA LYS A 55 -1.98 -9.26 -1.45
C LYS A 55 -3.31 -9.62 -0.79
N LEU A 56 -3.84 -8.75 0.06
CA LEU A 56 -5.18 -8.91 0.64
C LEU A 56 -6.27 -8.95 -0.43
N TYR A 57 -6.18 -8.08 -1.44
CA TYR A 57 -7.09 -8.10 -2.58
C TYR A 57 -7.06 -9.45 -3.32
N PHE A 58 -5.87 -9.95 -3.66
CA PHE A 58 -5.73 -11.24 -4.33
C PHE A 58 -6.19 -12.41 -3.47
N HIS A 59 -5.92 -12.37 -2.16
CA HIS A 59 -6.39 -13.38 -1.22
C HIS A 59 -7.93 -13.41 -1.16
N GLN A 60 -8.57 -12.25 -1.08
CA GLN A 60 -10.02 -12.14 -1.05
C GLN A 60 -10.65 -12.55 -2.39
N LYS A 61 -10.00 -12.23 -3.53
CA LYS A 61 -10.39 -12.71 -4.86
C LYS A 61 -10.31 -14.24 -4.97
N SER A 62 -9.26 -14.84 -4.41
CA SER A 62 -9.11 -16.30 -4.39
C SER A 62 -10.19 -16.98 -3.54
N LEU A 63 -10.56 -16.40 -2.40
CA LEU A 63 -11.64 -16.91 -1.55
C LEU A 63 -13.00 -16.80 -2.24
N ASP A 64 -13.24 -15.70 -2.98
CA ASP A 64 -14.47 -15.50 -3.76
C ASP A 64 -14.59 -16.52 -4.90
N SER A 65 -13.50 -16.76 -5.66
CA SER A 65 -13.46 -17.80 -6.70
C SER A 65 -13.67 -19.20 -6.13
N LYS A 66 -13.15 -19.50 -4.93
CA LYS A 66 -13.31 -20.83 -4.31
C LYS A 66 -14.72 -21.06 -3.76
N LYS A 67 -15.51 -20.00 -3.58
CA LYS A 67 -16.89 -20.08 -3.10
C LYS A 67 -17.91 -20.33 -4.22
N LEU A 68 -17.48 -20.19 -5.47
CA LEU A 68 -18.28 -20.38 -6.68
C LEU A 68 -18.10 -21.78 -7.33
N THR A 69 -17.24 -22.62 -6.76
CA THR A 69 -16.97 -24.00 -7.18
C THR A 69 -17.48 -24.96 -6.10
#